data_AF-S2DQM1-F1
#
_entry.id   AF-S2DQM1-F1
#
_cell.length_a   1.000
_cell.length_b   1.000
_cell.length_c   1.000
_cell.angle_alpha   90.00
_cell.angle_beta   90.00
_cell.angle_gamma   90.00
#
_symmetry.space_group_name_H-M   'P 1'
#
loop_
_entity.id
_entity.type
_entity.pdbx_description
1 polymer ?
#
loop_
_entity_poly.entity_id
_entity_poly.type
_entity_poly.pdbx_seq_one_letter_code
_entity_poly.pdbx_strand_id
1 'polypeptide(L)'
;MINYDYRPETYFDGTGPSSLIAKLFYPESQWGEEINIYANVIDGEFNFEAIDFYGNDIKLNPDKSRLILSLQELIFLIETMEIDQKGALGNAELTLSGIPEAESHYYPDLERYFSEKRKYYGLR
;
A
#
# COMPACT_ATOMS: atom_id res chain seq x y z
N MET A 1 5.83 -11.99 16.98
CA MET A 1 4.68 -12.51 16.23
C MET A 1 4.00 -11.28 15.65
N ILE A 2 3.66 -11.29 14.37
CA ILE A 2 3.00 -10.15 13.71
C ILE A 2 1.60 -9.98 14.32
N ASN A 3 1.24 -8.75 14.69
CA ASN A 3 -0.09 -8.43 15.20
C ASN A 3 -1.01 -7.96 14.05
N TYR A 4 -1.68 -8.91 13.40
CA TYR A 4 -2.57 -8.66 12.27
C TYR A 4 -3.79 -7.78 12.60
N ASP A 5 -4.24 -7.79 13.86
CA ASP A 5 -5.38 -7.00 14.33
C ASP A 5 -4.98 -5.56 14.74
N TYR A 6 -3.68 -5.23 14.70
CA TYR A 6 -3.19 -3.91 15.07
C TYR A 6 -3.85 -2.82 14.22
N ARG A 7 -4.39 -1.80 14.88
CA ARG A 7 -4.91 -0.57 14.27
C ARG A 7 -4.21 0.64 14.92
N PRO A 8 -3.65 1.57 14.14
CA PRO A 8 -3.13 2.81 14.69
C PRO A 8 -4.29 3.65 15.26
N GLU A 9 -3.99 4.55 16.20
CA GLU A 9 -5.01 5.41 16.82
C GLU A 9 -5.51 6.50 15.85
N THR A 10 -4.62 6.98 14.97
CA THR A 10 -4.90 8.01 13.96
C THR A 10 -3.94 7.88 12.78
N TYR A 11 -4.39 8.27 11.59
CA TYR A 11 -3.50 8.53 10.45
C TYR A 11 -3.02 9.98 10.38
N PHE A 12 -3.61 10.88 11.16
CA PHE A 12 -3.36 12.32 11.03
C PHE A 12 -2.71 12.85 12.29
N ASP A 13 -1.51 13.39 12.13
CA ASP A 13 -0.68 14.01 13.17
C ASP A 13 -0.67 15.55 13.08
N GLY A 14 -1.49 16.13 12.20
CA GLY A 14 -1.64 17.57 12.00
C GLY A 14 -0.83 18.15 10.84
N THR A 15 -0.18 17.32 10.03
CA THR A 15 0.67 17.76 8.91
C THR A 15 -0.08 18.02 7.59
N GLY A 16 -1.36 17.64 7.48
CA GLY A 16 -2.16 17.91 6.29
C GLY A 16 -3.48 17.12 6.24
N PRO A 17 -4.29 17.32 5.18
CA PRO A 17 -5.54 16.57 4.96
C PRO A 17 -5.30 15.15 4.42
N SER A 18 -4.07 14.84 4.01
CA SER A 18 -3.64 13.55 3.47
C SER A 18 -2.51 12.98 4.31
N SER A 19 -2.49 11.66 4.48
CA SER A 19 -1.46 10.93 5.22
C SER A 19 -0.91 9.79 4.39
N LEU A 20 0.41 9.68 4.32
CA LEU A 20 1.11 8.57 3.66
C LEU A 20 1.12 7.35 4.59
N ILE A 21 0.29 6.35 4.30
CA ILE A 21 0.12 5.20 5.18
C ILE A 21 1.06 4.04 4.85
N ALA A 22 1.49 3.89 3.60
CA ALA A 22 2.47 2.90 3.20
C ALA A 22 3.27 3.36 1.97
N LYS A 23 4.56 3.02 1.94
CA LYS A 23 5.41 3.09 0.75
C LYS A 23 5.75 1.67 0.31
N LEU A 24 5.61 1.40 -0.99
CA LEU A 24 5.86 0.09 -1.57
C LEU A 24 6.94 0.24 -2.64
N PHE A 25 8.10 -0.36 -2.42
CA PHE A 25 9.17 -0.40 -3.40
C PHE A 25 9.23 -1.78 -4.05
N TYR A 26 9.38 -1.82 -5.38
CA TYR A 26 9.43 -3.08 -6.15
C TYR A 26 10.80 -3.24 -6.82
N PRO A 27 11.81 -3.80 -6.12
CA PRO A 27 13.18 -3.91 -6.64
C PRO A 27 13.31 -4.67 -7.96
N GLU A 28 12.40 -5.64 -8.20
CA GLU A 28 12.42 -6.49 -9.39
C GLU A 28 11.77 -5.85 -10.63
N SER A 29 11.09 -4.72 -10.46
CA SER A 29 10.54 -3.96 -11.58
C SER A 29 11.66 -3.31 -12.40
N GLN A 30 11.37 -2.90 -13.63
CA GLN A 30 12.39 -2.42 -14.58
C GLN A 30 13.18 -1.21 -14.05
N TRP A 31 12.57 -0.36 -13.23
CA TRP A 31 13.17 0.88 -12.73
C TRP A 31 13.19 1.00 -11.20
N GLY A 32 12.83 -0.06 -10.45
CA GLY A 32 12.62 0.06 -9.01
C GLY A 32 11.42 0.96 -8.70
N GLU A 33 10.27 0.58 -9.25
CA GLU A 33 9.01 1.31 -9.12
C GLU A 33 8.60 1.47 -7.65
N GLU A 34 8.05 2.64 -7.34
CA GLU A 34 7.51 2.98 -6.04
C GLU A 34 6.01 3.27 -6.17
N ILE A 35 5.22 2.70 -5.26
CA ILE A 35 3.79 2.99 -5.11
C ILE A 35 3.56 3.50 -3.69
N ASN A 36 3.00 4.69 -3.58
CA ASN A 36 2.67 5.32 -2.32
C ASN A 36 1.17 5.23 -2.07
N ILE A 37 0.77 4.74 -0.89
CA ILE A 37 -0.64 4.65 -0.49
C ILE A 37 -0.95 5.77 0.50
N TYR A 38 -1.91 6.60 0.13
CA TYR A 38 -2.38 7.73 0.93
C TYR A 38 -3.76 7.44 1.53
N ALA A 39 -4.03 8.04 2.67
CA ALA A 39 -5.34 8.11 3.29
C ALA A 39 -5.78 9.58 3.43
N ASN A 40 -7.03 9.84 3.05
CA ASN A 40 -7.70 11.14 3.20
C ASN A 40 -9.02 10.94 3.96
N VAL A 41 -9.54 11.98 4.62
CA VAL A 41 -10.90 11.94 5.20
C VAL A 41 -11.84 12.80 4.39
N ILE A 42 -12.88 12.17 3.85
CA ILE A 42 -13.95 12.84 3.09
C ILE A 42 -15.28 12.37 3.69
N ASP A 43 -16.11 13.32 4.12
CA ASP A 43 -17.43 13.06 4.73
C ASP A 43 -17.40 12.05 5.90
N GLY A 44 -16.29 12.03 6.65
CA GLY A 44 -16.11 11.15 7.81
C GLY A 44 -15.70 9.71 7.47
N GLU A 45 -15.43 9.41 6.20
CA GLU A 45 -14.86 8.12 5.75
C GLU A 45 -13.39 8.32 5.33
N PHE A 46 -12.55 7.35 5.67
CA PHE A 46 -11.19 7.26 5.16
C PHE A 46 -11.27 6.80 3.70
N ASN A 47 -10.70 7.56 2.80
CA ASN A 47 -10.55 7.24 1.39
C ASN A 47 -9.08 6.96 1.11
N PHE A 48 -8.80 5.89 0.39
CA PHE A 48 -7.46 5.43 0.07
C PHE A 48 -7.15 5.68 -1.40
N GLU A 49 -5.92 6.06 -1.69
CA GLU A 49 -5.42 6.28 -3.04
C GLU A 49 -4.00 5.73 -3.17
N ALA A 50 -3.72 5.02 -4.26
CA ALA A 50 -2.38 4.56 -4.59
C ALA A 50 -1.83 5.38 -5.76
N ILE A 51 -0.65 5.94 -5.57
CA ILE A 51 0.01 6.82 -6.53
C ILE A 51 1.35 6.20 -6.90
N ASP A 52 1.55 5.98 -8.19
CA ASP A 52 2.84 5.62 -8.77
C ASP A 52 3.44 6.81 -9.56
N PHE A 53 4.63 6.62 -10.12
CA PHE A 53 5.32 7.65 -10.89
C PHE A 53 4.61 7.99 -12.22
N TYR A 54 3.87 7.05 -12.80
CA TYR A 54 3.29 7.20 -14.13
C TYR A 54 1.88 7.81 -14.12
N GLY A 55 1.27 7.98 -12.95
CA GLY A 55 -0.11 8.45 -12.82
C GLY A 55 -1.11 7.40 -13.26
N ASN A 56 -0.78 6.12 -13.06
CA ASN A 56 -1.67 5.02 -13.36
C ASN A 56 -2.89 5.02 -12.41
N ASP A 57 -4.06 4.67 -12.94
CA ASP A 57 -5.28 4.51 -12.13
C ASP A 57 -5.26 3.14 -11.42
N ILE A 58 -4.70 3.12 -10.20
CA ILE A 58 -4.60 1.94 -9.36
C ILE A 58 -5.86 1.82 -8.50
N LYS A 59 -6.60 0.75 -8.71
CA LYS A 59 -7.80 0.41 -7.95
C LYS A 59 -7.40 -0.29 -6.66
N LEU A 60 -8.00 0.16 -5.56
CA LEU A 60 -7.80 -0.38 -4.22
C LEU A 60 -9.03 -1.13 -3.73
N ASN A 61 -8.81 -2.15 -2.89
CA ASN A 61 -9.88 -2.88 -2.23
C ASN A 61 -9.52 -3.16 -0.76
N PRO A 62 -10.14 -2.47 0.22
CA PRO A 62 -11.12 -1.41 0.04
C PRO A 62 -10.48 -0.09 -0.46
N ASP A 63 -11.22 0.68 -1.26
CA ASP A 63 -10.87 2.07 -1.62
C ASP A 63 -11.32 3.08 -0.55
N LYS A 64 -12.18 2.66 0.38
CA LYS A 64 -12.63 3.47 1.52
C LYS A 64 -13.06 2.64 2.73
N SER A 65 -13.02 3.24 3.90
CA SER A 65 -13.46 2.62 5.16
C SER A 65 -13.96 3.66 6.16
N ARG A 66 -14.89 3.25 7.04
CA ARG A 66 -15.33 4.07 8.18
C ARG A 66 -14.37 4.02 9.36
N LEU A 67 -13.48 3.04 9.37
CA LEU A 67 -12.49 2.81 10.42
C LEU A 67 -11.10 2.82 9.80
N ILE A 68 -10.12 3.26 10.60
CA ILE A 68 -8.69 3.03 10.31
C ILE A 68 -8.49 1.54 10.10
N LEU A 69 -7.77 1.17 9.04
CA LEU A 69 -7.53 -0.23 8.69
C LEU A 69 -6.74 -0.94 9.80
N SER A 70 -6.96 -2.23 9.94
CA SER A 70 -6.04 -3.12 10.63
C SER A 70 -4.84 -3.42 9.75
N LEU A 71 -3.76 -3.92 10.33
CA LEU A 71 -2.62 -4.41 9.57
C LEU A 71 -3.06 -5.46 8.53
N GLN A 72 -3.96 -6.37 8.89
CA GLN A 72 -4.51 -7.36 7.97
C GLN A 72 -5.26 -6.72 6.79
N GLU A 73 -6.10 -5.72 7.06
CA GLU A 73 -6.85 -5.01 6.01
C GLU A 73 -5.92 -4.20 5.10
N LEU A 74 -4.85 -3.59 5.64
CA LEU A 74 -3.84 -2.91 4.84
C LEU A 74 -3.06 -3.89 3.96
N ILE A 75 -2.66 -5.04 4.50
CA ILE A 75 -2.00 -6.11 3.72
C ILE A 75 -2.93 -6.56 2.58
N PHE A 76 -4.20 -6.80 2.89
CA PHE A 76 -5.19 -7.18 1.89
C PHE A 76 -5.32 -6.11 0.79
N LEU A 77 -5.41 -4.84 1.17
CA LEU A 77 -5.44 -3.71 0.23
C LEU A 77 -4.21 -3.71 -0.69
N ILE A 78 -3.01 -3.88 -0.15
CA ILE A 78 -1.76 -3.93 -0.93
C ILE A 78 -1.74 -5.14 -1.89
N GLU A 79 -2.15 -6.31 -1.43
CA GLU A 79 -2.07 -7.56 -2.21
C GLU A 79 -3.18 -7.70 -3.26
N THR A 80 -4.23 -6.87 -3.18
CA THR A 80 -5.37 -6.90 -4.10
C THR A 80 -5.45 -5.65 -4.99
N MET A 81 -4.38 -4.87 -5.06
CA MET A 81 -4.30 -3.74 -5.99
C MET A 81 -4.46 -4.23 -7.43
N GLU A 82 -5.26 -3.51 -8.21
CA GLU A 82 -5.50 -3.79 -9.62
C GLU A 82 -5.28 -2.53 -10.45
N ILE A 83 -4.91 -2.69 -11.71
CA ILE A 83 -4.79 -1.59 -12.67
C ILE A 83 -5.60 -1.92 -13.92
N ASP A 84 -6.28 -0.94 -14.50
CA ASP A 84 -6.88 -1.13 -15.82
C ASP A 84 -5.76 -1.24 -16.88
N GLN A 85 -5.64 -2.42 -17.50
CA GLN A 85 -4.64 -2.68 -18.53
C GLN A 85 -4.78 -1.74 -19.74
N LYS A 86 -5.96 -1.16 -19.97
CA LYS A 86 -6.18 -0.18 -21.03
C LYS A 86 -5.57 1.16 -20.67
N GLY A 87 -4.30 1.34 -21.02
CA GLY A 87 -3.57 2.59 -20.84
C GLY A 87 -2.58 2.59 -19.68
N ALA A 88 -2.40 1.44 -19.01
CA ALA A 88 -1.34 1.26 -18.02
C ALA A 88 0.05 1.53 -18.64
N LEU A 89 0.84 2.35 -17.94
CA LEU A 89 2.21 2.70 -18.31
C LEU A 89 3.21 1.99 -17.38
N GLY A 90 4.48 1.91 -17.82
CA GLY A 90 5.57 1.43 -16.95
C GLY A 90 5.53 -0.06 -16.59
N ASN A 91 4.78 -0.88 -17.34
CA ASN A 91 4.53 -2.30 -17.00
C ASN A 91 3.92 -2.48 -15.60
N ALA A 92 3.06 -1.55 -15.17
CA ALA A 92 2.50 -1.55 -13.82
C ALA A 92 1.78 -2.84 -13.42
N GLU A 93 1.18 -3.58 -14.36
CA GLU A 93 0.63 -4.92 -14.07
C GLU A 93 1.69 -5.89 -13.54
N LEU A 94 2.87 -5.92 -14.19
CA LEU A 94 3.97 -6.76 -13.75
C LEU A 94 4.51 -6.28 -12.39
N THR A 95 4.57 -4.97 -12.18
CA THR A 95 4.94 -4.39 -10.87
C THR A 95 3.99 -4.88 -9.78
N LEU A 96 2.66 -4.78 -9.98
CA LEU A 96 1.65 -5.24 -9.02
C LEU A 96 1.66 -6.76 -8.79
N SER A 97 2.19 -7.55 -9.73
CA SER A 97 2.39 -9.00 -9.55
C SER A 97 3.58 -9.35 -8.63
N GLY A 98 4.44 -8.37 -8.34
CA GLY A 98 5.60 -8.52 -7.47
C GLY A 98 5.25 -8.51 -5.98
N ILE A 99 6.27 -8.69 -5.14
CA ILE A 99 6.16 -8.58 -3.68
C ILE A 99 6.94 -7.36 -3.25
N PRO A 100 6.32 -6.27 -2.77
CA PRO A 100 7.05 -5.05 -2.45
C PRO A 100 7.92 -5.21 -1.20
N GLU A 101 8.96 -4.39 -1.11
CA GLU A 101 9.51 -3.91 0.16
C GLU A 101 8.56 -2.82 0.68
N ALA A 102 7.93 -3.04 1.83
CA ALA A 102 6.87 -2.17 2.34
C ALA A 102 7.31 -1.47 3.63
N GLU A 103 7.12 -0.14 3.68
CA GLU A 103 7.40 0.67 4.86
C GLU A 103 6.15 1.42 5.31
N SER A 104 5.99 1.60 6.62
CA SER A 104 4.92 2.42 7.19
C SER A 104 5.33 3.01 8.53
N HIS A 105 5.00 4.28 8.74
CA HIS A 105 5.13 4.93 10.05
C HIS A 105 4.01 4.53 11.02
N TYR A 106 2.87 4.04 10.52
CA TYR A 106 1.71 3.71 11.33
C TYR A 106 1.65 2.22 11.67
N TYR A 107 2.18 1.35 10.81
CA TYR A 107 2.07 -0.11 10.94
C TYR A 107 3.44 -0.75 11.18
N PRO A 108 3.87 -0.94 12.45
CA PRO A 108 5.23 -1.36 12.78
C PRO A 108 5.60 -2.76 12.27
N ASP A 109 4.61 -3.64 12.08
CA ASP A 109 4.83 -5.02 11.61
C ASP A 109 4.71 -5.16 10.08
N LEU A 110 4.42 -4.09 9.32
CA LEU A 110 4.23 -4.15 7.87
C LEU A 110 5.51 -4.58 7.15
N GLU A 111 6.63 -3.92 7.46
CA GLU A 111 7.96 -4.22 6.89
C GLU A 111 8.37 -5.66 7.19
N ARG A 112 8.10 -6.10 8.42
CA ARG A 112 8.36 -7.47 8.83
C ARG A 112 7.55 -8.48 8.01
N TYR A 113 6.25 -8.26 7.82
CA TYR A 113 5.41 -9.14 7.02
C TYR A 113 5.93 -9.30 5.59
N PHE A 114 6.18 -8.19 4.91
CA PHE A 114 6.63 -8.22 3.52
C PHE A 114 8.07 -8.75 3.38
N SER A 115 8.97 -8.45 4.31
CA SER A 115 10.33 -9.03 4.29
C SER A 115 10.34 -10.54 4.55
N GLU A 116 9.48 -11.05 5.43
CA GLU A 116 9.31 -12.49 5.64
C GLU A 116 8.69 -13.15 4.39
N LYS A 117 7.72 -12.50 3.74
CA LYS A 117 7.10 -12.95 2.48
C LYS A 117 8.12 -12.99 1.33
N ARG A 118 8.90 -11.93 1.12
CA ARG A 118 9.96 -11.88 0.09
C ARG A 118 10.95 -13.02 0.26
N LYS A 119 11.44 -13.25 1.49
CA LYS A 119 12.34 -14.37 1.83
C LYS A 119 11.73 -15.73 1.50
N TYR A 120 10.44 -15.93 1.80
CA TYR A 120 9.75 -17.19 1.49
C TYR A 120 9.74 -17.49 -0.02
N TYR A 121 9.61 -16.47 -0.86
CA TYR A 121 9.67 -16.60 -2.33
C TYR A 121 11.09 -16.52 -2.92
N GLY A 122 12.13 -16.48 -2.08
CA GLY A 122 13.52 -16.42 -2.52
C GLY A 122 13.95 -15.05 -3.07
N LEU A 123 13.16 -14.01 -2.81
CA LEU A 123 13.48 -12.62 -3.12
C LEU A 123 14.34 -12.01 -2.01
N ARG A 124 15.14 -10.99 -2.34
CA ARG A 124 16.04 -10.33 -1.39
C ARG A 124 15.34 -9.27 -0.56
#